data_AF-A0A357HXD0-F1
#
_entry.id   AF-A0A357HXD0-F1
#
_cell.length_a   1.000
_cell.length_b   1.000
_cell.length_c   1.000
_cell.angle_alpha   90.00
_cell.angle_beta   90.00
_cell.angle_gamma   90.00
#
_symmetry.space_group_name_H-M   'P 1'
#
loop_
_entity.id
_entity.type
_entity.pdbx_description
1 polymer ?
#
loop_
_entity_poly.entity_id
_entity_poly.type
_entity_poly.pdbx_seq_one_letter_code
_entity_poly.pdbx_strand_id
1 'polypeptide(L)'
;VDADHIGLKTVDSFLAGSNFYTLDVADFVGETPDAADVDAFIAANKKYTGALQIPGIVTPFEVTEAKLREVAGKFLVAIKGAKAIYDHIVAAKGADNFITEVSVDETDLPQTPIDLFLILSMIAAEGIPAQTIAPKFTGRFNKGVDYVGDLAQFEKEFDEDLFVIEYAIQEFGLPETLKLSVHSGSDKFSIYPIIKKLIAKHDAGLHVKTAGTTWLEEVIGLAEADGEALQIAKDVYAGAYARFDELTAPYATVIDIDKAQLPTPEAVQGWDSEKYVNTLRHVQSHPDYNLNFRQLIHVGFKVAAEMQERYTDALKANEAVIAKNVTENLYQRHILPIFS
;
A
#
# COMPACT_ATOMS: atom_id res chain seq x y z
N VAL A 1 -3.33 10.56 12.71
CA VAL A 1 -4.37 10.24 11.72
C VAL A 1 -3.79 10.54 10.36
N ASP A 2 -3.67 9.51 9.54
CA ASP A 2 -3.15 9.60 8.18
C ASP A 2 -4.27 9.99 7.21
N ALA A 3 -4.03 11.01 6.39
CA ALA A 3 -4.79 11.32 5.20
C ALA A 3 -4.14 10.58 4.02
N ASP A 4 -4.59 9.36 3.80
CA ASP A 4 -4.03 8.45 2.81
C ASP A 4 -4.44 8.84 1.38
N HIS A 5 -3.53 8.60 0.43
CA HIS A 5 -3.72 8.86 -1.01
C HIS A 5 -4.42 10.21 -1.33
N ILE A 6 -3.84 11.32 -0.87
CA ILE A 6 -4.41 12.66 -1.11
C ILE A 6 -3.71 13.40 -2.25
N GLY A 7 -4.48 14.22 -2.97
CA GLY A 7 -4.01 15.19 -3.93
C GLY A 7 -4.59 16.58 -3.66
N LEU A 8 -4.24 17.57 -4.49
CA LEU A 8 -4.70 18.96 -4.33
C LEU A 8 -6.24 19.11 -4.29
N LYS A 9 -6.97 18.20 -4.95
CA LYS A 9 -8.43 18.23 -4.99
C LYS A 9 -9.09 17.69 -3.71
N THR A 10 -8.38 16.87 -2.95
CA THR A 10 -8.95 16.12 -1.82
C THR A 10 -8.40 16.56 -0.46
N VAL A 11 -7.17 17.08 -0.42
CA VAL A 11 -6.44 17.44 0.81
C VAL A 11 -7.21 18.35 1.77
N ASP A 12 -7.99 19.31 1.26
CA ASP A 12 -8.72 20.28 2.09
C ASP A 12 -9.66 19.63 3.10
N SER A 13 -10.26 18.49 2.74
CA SER A 13 -11.19 17.75 3.61
C SER A 13 -10.48 17.12 4.81
N PHE A 14 -9.16 16.98 4.76
CA PHE A 14 -8.35 16.30 5.77
C PHE A 14 -7.48 17.26 6.61
N LEU A 15 -7.42 18.55 6.26
CA LEU A 15 -6.56 19.54 6.93
C LEU A 15 -6.85 19.67 8.43
N ALA A 16 -8.12 19.60 8.83
CA ALA A 16 -8.53 19.77 10.23
C ALA A 16 -8.23 18.55 11.12
N GLY A 17 -8.30 17.34 10.55
CA GLY A 17 -8.29 16.09 11.33
C GLY A 17 -6.99 15.28 11.23
N SER A 18 -6.17 15.51 10.21
CA SER A 18 -4.97 14.70 9.95
C SER A 18 -3.68 15.39 10.40
N ASN A 19 -2.68 14.58 10.69
CA ASN A 19 -1.31 15.00 11.04
C ASN A 19 -0.24 14.13 10.38
N PHE A 20 -0.66 13.25 9.47
CA PHE A 20 0.17 12.49 8.55
C PHE A 20 -0.52 12.60 7.19
N TYR A 21 0.23 12.87 6.13
CA TYR A 21 -0.31 13.03 4.79
C TYR A 21 0.51 12.22 3.78
N THR A 22 -0.18 11.38 3.03
CA THR A 22 0.39 10.62 1.92
C THR A 22 0.11 11.32 0.62
N LEU A 23 1.15 12.00 0.13
CA LEU A 23 1.13 12.76 -1.10
C LEU A 23 1.13 11.76 -2.26
N ASP A 24 -0.05 11.53 -2.81
CA ASP A 24 -0.22 10.68 -3.98
C ASP A 24 0.15 11.45 -5.24
N VAL A 25 1.04 10.87 -6.03
CA VAL A 25 1.50 11.46 -7.27
C VAL A 25 1.21 10.59 -8.49
N ALA A 26 0.40 9.54 -8.35
CA ALA A 26 0.06 8.60 -9.42
C ALA A 26 -0.48 9.29 -10.68
N ASP A 27 -1.37 10.27 -10.51
CA ASP A 27 -1.99 11.04 -11.61
C ASP A 27 -0.95 11.78 -12.48
N PHE A 28 0.24 12.07 -11.94
CA PHE A 28 1.27 12.87 -12.61
C PHE A 28 2.40 12.02 -13.21
N VAL A 29 2.40 10.70 -12.96
CA VAL A 29 3.46 9.80 -13.43
C VAL A 29 3.39 9.65 -14.95
N GLY A 30 4.52 9.87 -15.62
CA GLY A 30 4.62 9.76 -17.09
C GLY A 30 4.13 11.00 -17.85
N GLU A 31 3.69 12.05 -17.16
CA GLU A 31 3.54 13.37 -17.77
C GLU A 31 4.91 13.86 -18.25
N THR A 32 4.93 14.58 -19.38
CA THR A 32 6.17 15.07 -19.96
C THR A 32 6.72 16.23 -19.12
N PRO A 33 7.87 16.09 -18.45
CA PRO A 33 8.47 17.18 -17.69
C PRO A 33 8.99 18.30 -18.60
N ASP A 34 9.14 19.50 -18.03
CA ASP A 34 9.82 20.60 -18.70
C ASP A 34 11.29 20.23 -18.98
N ALA A 35 11.77 20.54 -20.19
CA ALA A 35 13.12 20.17 -20.61
C ALA A 35 14.20 20.81 -19.73
N ALA A 36 13.99 22.03 -19.24
CA ALA A 36 14.93 22.71 -18.37
C ALA A 36 15.01 22.02 -16.99
N ASP A 37 13.88 21.52 -16.48
CA ASP A 37 13.84 20.76 -15.24
C ASP A 37 14.59 19.42 -15.37
N VAL A 38 14.40 18.74 -16.51
CA VAL A 38 15.14 17.50 -16.81
C VAL A 38 16.64 17.76 -16.90
N ASP A 39 17.05 18.81 -17.61
CA ASP A 39 18.47 19.15 -17.75
C ASP A 39 19.09 19.58 -16.41
N ALA A 40 18.34 20.29 -15.56
CA ALA A 40 18.77 20.62 -14.19
C ALA A 40 18.94 19.36 -13.33
N PHE A 41 17.98 18.42 -13.37
CA PHE A 41 18.07 17.15 -12.67
C PHE A 41 19.30 16.34 -13.10
N ILE A 42 19.55 16.24 -14.41
CA ILE A 42 20.71 15.53 -14.95
C ILE A 42 22.01 16.20 -14.52
N ALA A 43 22.10 17.52 -14.60
CA ALA A 43 23.28 18.26 -14.18
C ALA A 43 23.60 18.02 -12.69
N ALA A 44 22.57 18.03 -11.82
CA ALA A 44 22.72 17.78 -10.39
C ALA A 44 23.13 16.33 -10.08
N ASN A 45 22.66 15.35 -10.86
CA ASN A 45 22.90 13.93 -10.63
C ASN A 45 24.03 13.34 -11.49
N LYS A 46 24.71 14.16 -12.30
CA LYS A 46 25.80 13.72 -13.19
C LYS A 46 26.94 13.03 -12.44
N LYS A 47 27.20 13.43 -11.19
CA LYS A 47 28.22 12.80 -10.32
C LYS A 47 27.97 11.32 -10.04
N TYR A 48 26.74 10.84 -10.22
CA TYR A 48 26.38 9.44 -10.02
C TYR A 48 26.49 8.59 -11.29
N THR A 49 26.82 9.18 -12.44
CA THR A 49 27.00 8.42 -13.69
C THR A 49 28.25 7.55 -13.65
N GLY A 50 28.19 6.39 -14.31
CA GLY A 50 29.18 5.32 -14.20
C GLY A 50 28.76 4.26 -13.18
N ALA A 51 29.75 3.66 -12.51
CA ALA A 51 29.50 2.68 -11.46
C ALA A 51 29.23 3.38 -10.12
N LEU A 52 27.96 3.45 -9.73
CA LEU A 52 27.53 3.94 -8.42
C LEU A 52 27.60 2.80 -7.39
N GLN A 53 28.56 2.88 -6.48
CA GLN A 53 28.68 1.96 -5.36
C GLN A 53 27.94 2.53 -4.15
N ILE A 54 26.85 1.87 -3.74
CA ILE A 54 26.19 2.12 -2.45
C ILE A 54 26.77 1.15 -1.42
N PRO A 55 27.26 1.61 -0.25
CA PRO A 55 27.77 0.73 0.79
C PRO A 55 26.76 -0.37 1.18
N GLY A 56 27.22 -1.60 1.33
CA GLY A 56 26.37 -2.76 1.67
C GLY A 56 25.79 -3.51 0.47
N ILE A 57 25.69 -2.87 -0.70
CA ILE A 57 25.24 -3.52 -1.94
C ILE A 57 26.45 -4.10 -2.69
N VAL A 58 26.41 -5.40 -3.00
CA VAL A 58 27.56 -6.14 -3.55
C VAL A 58 27.93 -5.68 -4.96
N THR A 59 26.93 -5.43 -5.80
CA THR A 59 27.14 -5.07 -7.20
C THR A 59 26.84 -3.57 -7.38
N PRO A 60 27.79 -2.76 -7.88
CA PRO A 60 27.52 -1.37 -8.22
C PRO A 60 26.37 -1.23 -9.22
N PHE A 61 25.61 -0.14 -9.11
CA PHE A 61 24.63 0.22 -10.12
C PHE A 61 25.31 0.93 -11.29
N GLU A 62 25.06 0.46 -12.51
CA GLU A 62 25.48 1.15 -13.72
C GLU A 62 24.48 2.27 -14.05
N VAL A 63 24.87 3.51 -13.80
CA VAL A 63 24.04 4.69 -14.01
C VAL A 63 24.49 5.41 -15.26
N THR A 64 23.60 5.50 -16.25
CA THR A 64 23.85 6.25 -17.49
C THR A 64 23.06 7.54 -17.49
N GLU A 65 23.46 8.52 -18.31
CA GLU A 65 22.62 9.70 -18.55
C GLU A 65 21.24 9.30 -19.10
N ALA A 66 21.17 8.24 -19.91
CA ALA A 66 19.91 7.70 -20.39
C ALA A 66 19.01 7.24 -19.23
N LYS A 67 19.58 6.58 -18.21
CA LYS A 67 18.84 6.21 -16.99
C LYS A 67 18.36 7.44 -16.22
N LEU A 68 19.20 8.48 -16.06
CA LEU A 68 18.78 9.73 -15.43
C LEU A 68 17.60 10.37 -16.18
N ARG A 69 17.67 10.44 -17.51
CA ARG A 69 16.59 10.96 -18.37
C ARG A 69 15.32 10.12 -18.27
N GLU A 70 15.44 8.80 -18.22
CA GLU A 70 14.31 7.88 -18.08
C GLU A 70 13.58 8.12 -16.75
N VAL A 71 14.32 8.17 -15.63
CA VAL A 71 13.72 8.37 -14.30
C VAL A 71 13.14 9.78 -14.18
N ALA A 72 13.84 10.80 -14.68
CA ALA A 72 13.31 12.17 -14.74
C ALA A 72 12.01 12.24 -15.55
N GLY A 73 11.98 11.61 -16.73
CA GLY A 73 10.80 11.55 -17.59
C GLY A 73 9.59 10.89 -16.92
N LYS A 74 9.82 9.94 -16.00
CA LYS A 74 8.74 9.23 -15.31
C LYS A 74 8.25 9.95 -14.06
N PHE A 75 9.16 10.48 -13.25
CA PHE A 75 8.86 10.87 -11.86
C PHE A 75 9.01 12.36 -11.58
N LEU A 76 9.67 13.15 -12.43
CA LEU A 76 9.97 14.54 -12.08
C LEU A 76 8.70 15.40 -11.92
N VAL A 77 7.73 15.23 -12.82
CA VAL A 77 6.42 15.92 -12.70
C VAL A 77 5.69 15.45 -11.44
N ALA A 78 5.73 14.16 -11.16
CA ALA A 78 5.12 13.55 -9.99
C ALA A 78 5.68 14.13 -8.67
N ILE A 79 7.00 14.22 -8.53
CA ILE A 79 7.62 14.79 -7.32
C ILE A 79 7.34 16.29 -7.17
N LYS A 80 7.26 17.04 -8.28
CA LYS A 80 6.77 18.44 -8.23
C LYS A 80 5.31 18.54 -7.82
N GLY A 81 4.48 17.59 -8.24
CA GLY A 81 3.10 17.42 -7.76
C GLY A 81 3.05 17.21 -6.24
N ALA A 82 3.87 16.31 -5.70
CA ALA A 82 4.02 16.13 -4.25
C ALA A 82 4.42 17.44 -3.57
N LYS A 83 5.38 18.18 -4.12
CA LYS A 83 5.79 19.49 -3.58
C LYS A 83 4.62 20.48 -3.51
N ALA A 84 3.80 20.55 -4.56
CA ALA A 84 2.62 21.42 -4.56
C ALA A 84 1.61 21.05 -3.46
N ILE A 85 1.36 19.75 -3.25
CA ILE A 85 0.47 19.27 -2.19
C ILE A 85 1.09 19.58 -0.81
N TYR A 86 2.38 19.31 -0.63
CA TYR A 86 3.11 19.62 0.60
C TYR A 86 3.01 21.11 0.95
N ASP A 87 3.29 22.01 0.00
CA ASP A 87 3.25 23.46 0.23
C ASP A 87 1.84 23.95 0.60
N HIS A 88 0.81 23.35 0.01
CA HIS A 88 -0.58 23.62 0.38
C HIS A 88 -0.87 23.23 1.84
N ILE A 89 -0.38 22.08 2.30
CA ILE A 89 -0.52 21.64 3.69
C ILE A 89 0.30 22.54 4.62
N VAL A 90 1.52 22.93 4.24
CA VAL A 90 2.37 23.86 4.99
C VAL A 90 1.67 25.21 5.17
N ALA A 91 1.02 25.73 4.14
CA ALA A 91 0.29 27.00 4.22
C ALA A 91 -0.86 26.94 5.24
N ALA A 92 -1.48 25.77 5.42
CA ALA A 92 -2.58 25.57 6.36
C ALA A 92 -2.12 25.21 7.80
N LYS A 93 -1.04 24.43 7.93
CA LYS A 93 -0.64 23.80 9.20
C LYS A 93 0.73 24.21 9.71
N GLY A 94 1.63 24.70 8.86
CA GLY A 94 3.05 24.85 9.15
C GLY A 94 3.83 23.53 9.00
N ALA A 95 5.09 23.61 8.59
CA ALA A 95 5.92 22.46 8.19
C ALA A 95 6.18 21.45 9.32
N ASP A 96 6.29 21.90 10.57
CA ASP A 96 6.65 21.03 11.70
C ASP A 96 5.44 20.32 12.35
N ASN A 97 4.24 20.53 11.82
CA ASN A 97 3.00 20.08 12.46
C ASN A 97 2.38 18.83 11.80
N PHE A 98 3.09 18.19 10.88
CA PHE A 98 2.64 16.95 10.23
C PHE A 98 3.80 16.07 9.74
N ILE A 99 3.47 14.82 9.46
CA ILE A 99 4.35 13.83 8.85
C ILE A 99 4.04 13.78 7.35
N THR A 100 5.09 13.78 6.52
CA THR A 100 4.98 13.71 5.07
C THR A 100 5.42 12.34 4.58
N GLU A 101 4.53 11.68 3.84
CA GLU A 101 4.85 10.53 3.01
C GLU A 101 4.76 10.92 1.54
N VAL A 102 5.73 10.48 0.73
CA VAL A 102 5.60 10.54 -0.73
C VAL A 102 5.26 9.14 -1.25
N SER A 103 4.20 9.02 -2.04
CA SER A 103 3.75 7.72 -2.57
C SER A 103 3.92 7.64 -4.08
N VAL A 104 4.71 6.67 -4.55
CA VAL A 104 4.90 6.36 -5.97
C VAL A 104 4.52 4.90 -6.27
N ASP A 105 3.72 4.28 -5.42
CA ASP A 105 3.36 2.86 -5.46
C ASP A 105 2.30 2.52 -6.52
N GLU A 106 1.50 3.50 -6.95
CA GLU A 106 0.44 3.32 -7.97
C GLU A 106 0.93 3.54 -9.42
N THR A 107 2.24 3.51 -9.66
CA THR A 107 2.82 3.58 -11.01
C THR A 107 2.64 2.26 -11.77
N ASP A 108 2.74 2.24 -13.11
CA ASP A 108 2.61 0.99 -13.87
C ASP A 108 3.71 -0.04 -13.56
N LEU A 109 4.97 0.42 -13.48
CA LEU A 109 6.13 -0.44 -13.28
C LEU A 109 6.69 -0.33 -11.86
N PRO A 110 7.23 -1.41 -11.27
CA PRO A 110 7.94 -1.36 -10.00
C PRO A 110 9.19 -0.48 -10.11
N GLN A 111 9.55 0.17 -9.00
CA GLN A 111 10.82 0.90 -8.91
C GLN A 111 11.95 -0.05 -8.54
N THR A 112 13.06 0.06 -9.26
CA THR A 112 14.31 -0.58 -8.86
C THR A 112 15.00 0.23 -7.75
N PRO A 113 15.96 -0.33 -7.01
CA PRO A 113 16.69 0.42 -5.99
C PRO A 113 17.38 1.68 -6.53
N ILE A 114 17.85 1.66 -7.79
CA ILE A 114 18.41 2.85 -8.43
C ILE A 114 17.34 3.89 -8.79
N ASP A 115 16.12 3.46 -9.14
CA ASP A 115 14.99 4.38 -9.33
C ASP A 115 14.65 5.06 -7.99
N LEU A 116 14.57 4.30 -6.90
CA LEU A 116 14.33 4.82 -5.56
C LEU A 116 15.38 5.86 -5.16
N PHE A 117 16.67 5.58 -5.34
CA PHE A 117 17.75 6.53 -5.06
C PHE A 117 17.57 7.86 -5.81
N LEU A 118 17.25 7.79 -7.11
CA LEU A 118 17.07 8.96 -7.95
C LEU A 118 15.76 9.72 -7.64
N ILE A 119 14.71 9.03 -7.22
CA ILE A 119 13.47 9.65 -6.72
C ILE A 119 13.75 10.40 -5.41
N LEU A 120 14.51 9.81 -4.49
CA LEU A 120 14.91 10.47 -3.24
C LEU A 120 15.76 11.73 -3.50
N SER A 121 16.61 11.72 -4.53
CA SER A 121 17.33 12.91 -5.01
C SER A 121 16.37 14.02 -5.46
N MET A 122 15.29 13.67 -6.18
CA MET A 122 14.26 14.64 -6.59
C MET A 122 13.50 15.20 -5.38
N ILE A 123 13.10 14.33 -4.44
CA ILE A 123 12.38 14.71 -3.22
C ILE A 123 13.22 15.71 -2.40
N ALA A 124 14.52 15.43 -2.25
CA ALA A 124 15.45 16.33 -1.57
C ALA A 124 15.63 17.66 -2.32
N ALA A 125 15.75 17.62 -3.65
CA ALA A 125 15.91 18.82 -4.48
C ALA A 125 14.68 19.74 -4.42
N GLU A 126 13.48 19.19 -4.32
CA GLU A 126 12.23 19.93 -4.13
C GLU A 126 12.01 20.39 -2.67
N GLY A 127 12.89 20.00 -1.75
CA GLY A 127 12.82 20.39 -0.33
C GLY A 127 11.62 19.80 0.41
N ILE A 128 11.22 18.57 0.07
CA ILE A 128 10.17 17.83 0.77
C ILE A 128 10.83 17.04 1.91
N PRO A 129 10.52 17.31 3.19
CA PRO A 129 11.05 16.55 4.32
C PRO A 129 10.28 15.23 4.50
N ALA A 130 10.41 14.33 3.52
CA ALA A 130 9.74 13.03 3.54
C ALA A 130 10.23 12.20 4.75
N GLN A 131 9.29 11.75 5.59
CA GLN A 131 9.56 10.81 6.68
C GLN A 131 9.23 9.38 6.28
N THR A 132 8.42 9.20 5.23
CA THR A 132 8.22 7.89 4.62
C THR A 132 8.15 8.01 3.09
N ILE A 133 8.53 6.93 2.40
CA ILE A 133 8.46 6.78 0.95
C ILE A 133 7.85 5.42 0.62
N ALA A 134 6.81 5.42 -0.22
CA ALA A 134 6.16 4.19 -0.67
C ALA A 134 6.48 3.92 -2.15
N PRO A 135 7.48 3.08 -2.46
CA PRO A 135 7.70 2.62 -3.82
C PRO A 135 6.76 1.46 -4.16
N LYS A 136 6.60 1.22 -5.46
CA LYS A 136 6.01 0.00 -6.00
C LYS A 136 7.08 -1.10 -6.05
N PHE A 137 6.90 -2.13 -5.23
CA PHE A 137 7.75 -3.31 -5.23
C PHE A 137 7.48 -4.23 -6.43
N THR A 138 8.48 -5.03 -6.82
CA THR A 138 8.29 -6.14 -7.75
C THR A 138 7.31 -7.17 -7.20
N GLY A 139 6.64 -7.89 -8.10
CA GLY A 139 5.58 -8.85 -7.77
C GLY A 139 4.22 -8.15 -7.67
N ARG A 140 3.24 -8.84 -7.08
CA ARG A 140 1.87 -8.33 -6.95
C ARG A 140 1.45 -8.25 -5.49
N PHE A 141 1.00 -7.06 -5.09
CA PHE A 141 0.47 -6.75 -3.78
C PHE A 141 -1.06 -6.69 -3.82
N ASN A 142 -1.69 -7.76 -4.28
CA ASN A 142 -3.13 -7.79 -4.46
C ASN A 142 -3.88 -7.58 -3.13
N LYS A 143 -5.00 -6.84 -3.17
CA LYS A 143 -5.80 -6.51 -1.99
C LYS A 143 -6.38 -7.79 -1.37
N GLY A 144 -6.30 -7.92 -0.04
CA GLY A 144 -6.89 -9.01 0.73
C GLY A 144 -6.22 -10.38 0.62
N VAL A 145 -5.12 -10.52 -0.12
CA VAL A 145 -4.43 -11.81 -0.33
C VAL A 145 -2.92 -11.66 -0.15
N ASP A 146 -2.22 -12.79 -0.15
CA ASP A 146 -0.77 -12.85 -0.01
C ASP A 146 -0.03 -12.31 -1.24
N TYR A 147 1.27 -12.07 -1.06
CA TYR A 147 2.17 -11.65 -2.11
C TYR A 147 2.26 -12.73 -3.21
N VAL A 148 2.29 -12.29 -4.46
CA VAL A 148 2.49 -13.16 -5.63
C VAL A 148 3.73 -12.68 -6.39
N GLY A 149 4.80 -13.48 -6.36
CA GLY A 149 6.05 -13.18 -7.04
C GLY A 149 7.20 -14.04 -6.54
N ASP A 150 8.42 -13.70 -6.94
CA ASP A 150 9.64 -14.34 -6.47
C ASP A 150 10.05 -13.76 -5.11
N LEU A 151 10.06 -14.60 -4.07
CA LEU A 151 10.43 -14.20 -2.71
C LEU A 151 11.91 -13.86 -2.57
N ALA A 152 12.80 -14.53 -3.33
CA ALA A 152 14.23 -14.24 -3.28
C ALA A 152 14.53 -12.90 -3.98
N GLN A 153 13.82 -12.59 -5.06
CA GLN A 153 13.89 -11.28 -5.70
C GLN A 153 13.38 -10.18 -4.76
N PHE A 154 12.23 -10.39 -4.11
CA PHE A 154 11.69 -9.44 -3.13
C PHE A 154 12.68 -9.22 -1.97
N GLU A 155 13.23 -10.29 -1.40
CA GLU A 155 14.23 -10.18 -0.32
C GLU A 155 15.44 -9.36 -0.74
N LYS A 156 15.96 -9.61 -1.95
CA LYS A 156 17.10 -8.86 -2.49
C LYS A 156 16.77 -7.38 -2.67
N GLU A 157 15.67 -7.06 -3.36
CA GLU A 157 15.30 -5.68 -3.66
C GLU A 157 14.99 -4.89 -2.38
N PHE A 158 14.25 -5.50 -1.43
CA PHE A 158 13.95 -4.85 -0.16
C PHE A 158 15.22 -4.60 0.68
N ASP A 159 16.20 -5.51 0.64
CA ASP A 159 17.50 -5.33 1.29
C ASP A 159 18.30 -4.19 0.65
N GLU A 160 18.30 -4.11 -0.68
CA GLU A 160 18.94 -3.04 -1.44
C GLU A 160 18.25 -1.68 -1.23
N ASP A 161 16.92 -1.64 -1.16
CA ASP A 161 16.15 -0.43 -0.88
C ASP A 161 16.47 0.16 0.51
N LEU A 162 16.67 -0.69 1.52
CA LEU A 162 17.07 -0.22 2.86
C LEU A 162 18.46 0.41 2.85
N PHE A 163 19.44 -0.17 2.14
CA PHE A 163 20.75 0.46 1.93
C PHE A 163 20.65 1.77 1.15
N VAL A 164 19.78 1.83 0.13
CA VAL A 164 19.53 3.05 -0.64
C VAL A 164 18.97 4.15 0.24
N ILE A 165 18.01 3.85 1.12
CA ILE A 165 17.43 4.82 2.06
C ILE A 165 18.50 5.35 3.01
N GLU A 166 19.28 4.48 3.65
CA GLU A 166 20.36 4.90 4.56
C GLU A 166 21.37 5.81 3.86
N TYR A 167 21.80 5.42 2.66
CA TYR A 167 22.73 6.20 1.86
C TYR A 167 22.14 7.55 1.42
N ALA A 168 20.88 7.57 0.97
CA ALA A 168 20.19 8.78 0.52
C ALA A 168 19.96 9.79 1.65
N ILE A 169 19.71 9.34 2.89
CA ILE A 169 19.62 10.20 4.07
C ILE A 169 20.90 11.03 4.22
N GLN A 170 22.06 10.37 4.16
CA GLN A 170 23.35 11.03 4.32
C GLN A 170 23.74 11.88 3.10
N GLU A 171 23.52 11.34 1.90
CA GLU A 171 23.95 11.99 0.65
C GLU A 171 23.09 13.21 0.28
N PHE A 172 21.79 13.18 0.60
CA PHE A 172 20.85 14.23 0.21
C PHE A 172 20.34 15.08 1.38
N GLY A 173 20.70 14.74 2.62
CA GLY A 173 20.24 15.46 3.81
C GLY A 173 18.74 15.29 4.06
N LEU A 174 18.19 14.13 3.70
CA LEU A 174 16.80 13.76 4.02
C LEU A 174 16.67 13.50 5.54
N PRO A 175 15.44 13.53 6.10
CA PRO A 175 15.23 13.26 7.51
C PRO A 175 15.81 11.90 7.95
N GLU A 176 16.51 11.86 9.08
CA GLU A 176 17.02 10.61 9.69
C GLU A 176 15.90 9.60 10.00
N THR A 177 14.66 10.09 10.10
CA THR A 177 13.47 9.29 10.34
C THR A 177 12.84 8.71 9.07
N LEU A 178 13.42 8.96 7.88
CA LEU A 178 12.91 8.45 6.61
C LEU A 178 12.85 6.91 6.64
N LYS A 179 11.66 6.37 6.37
CA LYS A 179 11.42 4.92 6.35
C LYS A 179 10.78 4.49 5.04
N LEU A 180 11.03 3.24 4.69
CA LEU A 180 10.28 2.57 3.64
C LEU A 180 8.82 2.36 4.11
N SER A 181 7.88 2.55 3.20
CA SER A 181 6.45 2.34 3.42
C SER A 181 5.91 1.24 2.52
N VAL A 182 5.28 0.23 3.11
CA VAL A 182 4.68 -0.89 2.39
C VAL A 182 3.18 -0.67 2.29
N HIS A 183 2.77 -0.18 1.12
CA HIS A 183 1.37 -0.05 0.75
C HIS A 183 0.76 -1.41 0.41
N SER A 184 -0.56 -1.53 0.58
CA SER A 184 -1.27 -2.82 0.46
C SER A 184 -0.61 -3.93 1.31
N GLY A 185 -0.02 -3.54 2.44
CA GLY A 185 0.85 -4.38 3.24
C GLY A 185 0.12 -5.44 4.06
N SER A 186 -1.21 -5.36 4.18
CA SER A 186 -2.00 -6.38 4.85
C SER A 186 -2.02 -7.71 4.10
N ASP A 187 -2.11 -8.81 4.85
CA ASP A 187 -2.27 -10.17 4.40
C ASP A 187 -1.07 -10.74 3.60
N LYS A 188 0.08 -10.05 3.58
CA LYS A 188 1.28 -10.48 2.85
C LYS A 188 2.18 -11.43 3.68
N PHE A 189 1.58 -12.49 4.22
CA PHE A 189 2.22 -13.36 5.22
C PHE A 189 3.53 -14.00 4.73
N SER A 190 3.64 -14.33 3.44
CA SER A 190 4.86 -14.94 2.88
C SER A 190 6.09 -14.03 2.95
N ILE A 191 5.90 -12.71 2.92
CA ILE A 191 7.01 -11.72 2.94
C ILE A 191 7.27 -11.14 4.34
N TYR A 192 6.39 -11.31 5.32
CA TYR A 192 6.63 -10.80 6.68
C TYR A 192 7.91 -11.34 7.33
N PRO A 193 8.26 -12.63 7.24
CA PRO A 193 9.53 -13.13 7.79
C PRO A 193 10.75 -12.48 7.12
N ILE A 194 10.66 -12.19 5.82
CA ILE A 194 11.71 -11.51 5.06
C ILE A 194 11.83 -10.06 5.56
N ILE A 195 10.73 -9.32 5.59
CA ILE A 195 10.69 -7.93 6.07
C ILE A 195 11.26 -7.84 7.49
N LYS A 196 10.77 -8.67 8.42
CA LYS A 196 11.25 -8.71 9.82
C LYS A 196 12.76 -8.91 9.91
N LYS A 197 13.28 -9.90 9.17
CA LYS A 197 14.73 -10.19 9.14
C LYS A 197 15.51 -8.98 8.65
N LEU A 198 15.06 -8.33 7.59
CA LEU A 198 15.77 -7.22 6.95
C LEU A 198 15.70 -5.94 7.79
N ILE A 199 14.54 -5.55 8.32
CA ILE A 199 14.46 -4.36 9.18
C ILE A 199 15.32 -4.52 10.43
N ALA A 200 15.42 -5.74 11.00
CA ALA A 200 16.32 -6.01 12.12
C ALA A 200 17.81 -6.00 11.72
N LYS A 201 18.15 -6.50 10.53
CA LYS A 201 19.52 -6.46 9.97
C LYS A 201 20.02 -5.01 9.83
N HIS A 202 19.14 -4.12 9.42
CA HIS A 202 19.45 -2.72 9.12
C HIS A 202 19.19 -1.76 10.28
N ASP A 203 18.65 -2.23 11.41
CA ASP A 203 18.11 -1.37 12.48
C ASP A 203 17.14 -0.29 11.94
N ALA A 204 16.34 -0.68 10.94
CA ALA A 204 15.48 0.23 10.19
C ALA A 204 14.05 0.25 10.74
N GLY A 205 13.46 1.44 10.79
CA GLY A 205 12.01 1.56 10.95
C GLY A 205 11.26 1.20 9.66
N LEU A 206 9.98 0.85 9.80
CA LEU A 206 9.10 0.54 8.67
C LEU A 206 7.73 1.19 8.87
N HIS A 207 7.10 1.62 7.79
CA HIS A 207 5.68 1.93 7.76
C HIS A 207 4.93 0.84 6.98
N VAL A 208 3.82 0.32 7.51
CA VAL A 208 3.02 -0.71 6.85
C VAL A 208 1.56 -0.28 6.89
N LYS A 209 0.93 -0.17 5.73
CA LYS A 209 -0.47 0.24 5.63
C LYS A 209 -1.40 -0.94 5.55
N THR A 210 -2.41 -0.91 6.41
CA THR A 210 -3.53 -1.86 6.41
C THR A 210 -4.84 -1.08 6.43
N ALA A 211 -5.85 -1.54 5.70
CA ALA A 211 -7.19 -0.93 5.71
C ALA A 211 -8.26 -2.00 5.49
N GLY A 212 -8.37 -2.50 4.25
CA GLY A 212 -9.45 -3.42 3.87
C GLY A 212 -9.41 -4.79 4.54
N THR A 213 -8.29 -5.23 5.10
CA THR A 213 -8.26 -6.46 5.93
C THR A 213 -9.08 -6.30 7.21
N THR A 214 -9.14 -5.10 7.82
CA THR A 214 -9.98 -4.83 8.99
C THR A 214 -11.46 -5.02 8.63
N TRP A 215 -11.88 -4.46 7.49
CA TRP A 215 -13.20 -4.66 6.90
C TRP A 215 -13.51 -6.15 6.67
N LEU A 216 -12.56 -6.93 6.16
CA LEU A 216 -12.76 -8.37 5.98
C LEU A 216 -12.99 -9.10 7.30
N GLU A 217 -12.28 -8.72 8.37
CA GLU A 217 -12.47 -9.31 9.69
C GLU A 217 -13.79 -8.89 10.35
N GLU A 218 -14.34 -7.72 10.01
CA GLU A 218 -15.71 -7.34 10.39
C GLU A 218 -16.74 -8.27 9.72
N VAL A 219 -16.61 -8.54 8.42
CA VAL A 219 -17.48 -9.48 7.70
C VAL A 219 -17.34 -10.90 8.24
N ILE A 220 -16.12 -11.33 8.56
CA ILE A 220 -15.86 -12.63 9.20
C ILE A 220 -16.53 -12.69 10.58
N GLY A 221 -16.39 -11.65 11.40
CA GLY A 221 -17.03 -11.59 12.72
C GLY A 221 -18.57 -11.63 12.65
N LEU A 222 -19.16 -10.97 11.64
CA LEU A 222 -20.60 -11.08 11.36
C LEU A 222 -20.98 -12.51 10.93
N ALA A 223 -20.19 -13.14 10.07
CA ALA A 223 -20.44 -14.51 9.64
C ALA A 223 -20.32 -15.51 10.82
N GLU A 224 -19.36 -15.33 11.72
CA GLU A 224 -19.19 -16.15 12.94
C GLU A 224 -20.36 -16.01 13.92
N ALA A 225 -21.03 -14.85 13.97
CA ALA A 225 -22.17 -14.62 14.85
C ALA A 225 -23.47 -15.33 14.38
N ASP A 226 -23.49 -15.87 13.16
CA ASP A 226 -24.60 -16.60 12.56
C ASP A 226 -25.91 -15.75 12.45
N GLY A 227 -27.03 -16.38 12.11
CA GLY A 227 -28.35 -15.75 12.05
C GLY A 227 -28.40 -14.55 11.10
N GLU A 228 -28.93 -13.42 11.58
CA GLU A 228 -29.04 -12.20 10.79
C GLU A 228 -27.66 -11.62 10.43
N ALA A 229 -26.65 -11.78 11.27
CA ALA A 229 -25.30 -11.28 11.00
C ALA A 229 -24.65 -12.05 9.83
N LEU A 230 -24.82 -13.38 9.80
CA LEU A 230 -24.42 -14.19 8.65
C LEU A 230 -25.23 -13.84 7.39
N GLN A 231 -26.53 -13.56 7.53
CA GLN A 231 -27.34 -13.12 6.39
C GLN A 231 -26.82 -11.81 5.79
N ILE A 232 -26.41 -10.85 6.62
CA ILE A 232 -25.78 -9.61 6.15
C ILE A 232 -24.50 -9.90 5.36
N ALA A 233 -23.62 -10.76 5.85
CA ALA A 233 -22.40 -11.15 5.14
C ALA A 233 -22.70 -11.80 3.78
N LYS A 234 -23.72 -12.66 3.71
CA LYS A 234 -24.20 -13.27 2.46
C LYS A 234 -24.78 -12.24 1.49
N ASP A 235 -25.54 -11.28 1.99
CA ASP A 235 -26.14 -10.20 1.18
C ASP A 235 -25.07 -9.28 0.60
N VAL A 236 -24.01 -8.97 1.37
CA VAL A 236 -22.83 -8.23 0.89
C VAL A 236 -22.18 -8.96 -0.28
N TYR A 237 -21.95 -10.28 -0.14
CA TYR A 237 -21.40 -11.08 -1.22
C TYR A 237 -22.30 -11.09 -2.46
N ALA A 238 -23.61 -11.31 -2.30
CA ALA A 238 -24.56 -11.35 -3.40
C ALA A 238 -24.61 -10.00 -4.15
N GLY A 239 -24.61 -8.88 -3.42
CA GLY A 239 -24.54 -7.54 -4.01
C GLY A 239 -23.22 -7.29 -4.73
N ALA A 240 -22.09 -7.71 -4.14
CA ALA A 240 -20.78 -7.57 -4.75
C ALA A 240 -20.65 -8.40 -6.03
N TYR A 241 -21.18 -9.62 -6.04
CA TYR A 241 -21.23 -10.50 -7.20
C TYR A 241 -22.06 -9.89 -8.35
N ALA A 242 -23.24 -9.35 -8.03
CA ALA A 242 -24.11 -8.72 -9.02
C ALA A 242 -23.50 -7.46 -9.64
N ARG A 243 -22.67 -6.73 -8.87
CA ARG A 243 -21.99 -5.49 -9.28
C ARG A 243 -20.50 -5.67 -9.53
N PHE A 244 -20.09 -6.89 -9.91
CA PHE A 244 -18.69 -7.26 -10.04
C PHE A 244 -17.87 -6.24 -10.85
N ASP A 245 -18.31 -5.90 -12.07
CA ASP A 245 -17.55 -5.02 -12.96
C ASP A 245 -17.42 -3.58 -12.38
N GLU A 246 -18.46 -3.07 -11.73
CA GLU A 246 -18.46 -1.74 -11.09
C GLU A 246 -17.45 -1.68 -9.93
N LEU A 247 -17.51 -2.68 -9.04
CA LEU A 247 -16.74 -2.67 -7.79
C LEU A 247 -15.27 -3.06 -8.01
N THR A 248 -14.98 -3.85 -9.05
CA THR A 248 -13.62 -4.30 -9.36
C THR A 248 -12.84 -3.31 -10.22
N ALA A 249 -13.51 -2.51 -11.07
CA ALA A 249 -12.85 -1.62 -12.02
C ALA A 249 -11.85 -0.64 -11.37
N PRO A 250 -12.15 0.05 -10.25
CA PRO A 250 -11.21 0.95 -9.59
C PRO A 250 -9.98 0.24 -8.99
N TYR A 251 -10.07 -1.07 -8.78
CA TYR A 251 -9.02 -1.88 -8.16
C TYR A 251 -8.35 -2.84 -9.15
N ALA A 252 -8.62 -2.72 -10.46
CA ALA A 252 -8.22 -3.70 -11.47
C ALA A 252 -6.70 -3.97 -11.50
N THR A 253 -5.88 -2.98 -11.15
CA THR A 253 -4.41 -3.10 -11.08
C THR A 253 -3.91 -3.85 -9.84
N VAL A 254 -4.76 -3.99 -8.82
CA VAL A 254 -4.41 -4.50 -7.47
C VAL A 254 -5.33 -5.63 -7.01
N ILE A 255 -6.04 -6.29 -7.92
CA ILE A 255 -6.78 -7.53 -7.69
C ILE A 255 -6.54 -8.52 -8.84
N ASP A 256 -6.87 -9.80 -8.62
CA ASP A 256 -6.72 -10.85 -9.63
C ASP A 256 -7.80 -11.90 -9.46
N ILE A 257 -9.04 -11.53 -9.77
CA ILE A 257 -10.23 -12.35 -9.51
C ILE A 257 -10.59 -13.16 -10.75
N ASP A 258 -10.47 -14.48 -10.66
CA ASP A 258 -11.08 -15.40 -11.61
C ASP A 258 -12.58 -15.56 -11.27
N LYS A 259 -13.42 -14.90 -12.09
CA LYS A 259 -14.88 -14.91 -11.93
C LYS A 259 -15.47 -16.33 -12.04
N ALA A 260 -14.83 -17.25 -12.77
CA ALA A 260 -15.29 -18.62 -12.87
C ALA A 260 -15.09 -19.43 -11.58
N GLN A 261 -14.19 -18.99 -10.70
CA GLN A 261 -13.91 -19.61 -9.41
C GLN A 261 -14.76 -19.02 -8.26
N LEU A 262 -15.62 -18.06 -8.57
CA LEU A 262 -16.55 -17.49 -7.59
C LEU A 262 -17.77 -18.42 -7.40
N PRO A 263 -18.12 -18.78 -6.15
CA PRO A 263 -19.36 -19.50 -5.88
C PRO A 263 -20.57 -18.65 -6.28
N THR A 264 -21.64 -19.25 -6.79
CA THR A 264 -22.83 -18.46 -7.13
C THR A 264 -23.49 -17.90 -5.87
N PRO A 265 -24.18 -16.75 -5.94
CA PRO A 265 -24.93 -16.23 -4.79
C PRO A 265 -25.89 -17.25 -4.18
N GLU A 266 -26.55 -18.08 -4.99
CA GLU A 266 -27.46 -19.13 -4.52
C GLU A 266 -26.73 -20.20 -3.69
N ALA A 267 -25.53 -20.59 -4.10
CA ALA A 267 -24.70 -21.52 -3.34
C ALA A 267 -24.30 -20.91 -1.98
N VAL A 268 -23.85 -19.65 -1.98
CA VAL A 268 -23.42 -18.94 -0.76
C VAL A 268 -24.58 -18.70 0.20
N GLN A 269 -25.79 -18.45 -0.32
CA GLN A 269 -26.99 -18.32 0.53
C GLN A 269 -27.27 -19.61 1.31
N GLY A 270 -26.96 -20.78 0.76
CA GLY A 270 -27.09 -22.08 1.42
C GLY A 270 -25.97 -22.43 2.41
N TRP A 271 -24.92 -21.62 2.54
CA TRP A 271 -23.81 -21.92 3.45
C TRP A 271 -24.18 -21.67 4.92
N ASP A 272 -23.60 -22.45 5.81
CA ASP A 272 -23.58 -22.13 7.24
C ASP A 272 -22.43 -21.15 7.56
N SER A 273 -22.35 -20.77 8.84
CA SER A 273 -21.31 -19.89 9.37
C SER A 273 -19.91 -20.46 9.11
N GLU A 274 -19.69 -21.75 9.41
CA GLU A 274 -18.39 -22.41 9.27
C GLU A 274 -17.89 -22.35 7.82
N LYS A 275 -18.72 -22.74 6.85
CA LYS A 275 -18.34 -22.71 5.43
C LYS A 275 -18.03 -21.29 4.95
N TYR A 276 -18.85 -20.31 5.31
CA TYR A 276 -18.63 -18.91 4.91
C TYR A 276 -17.32 -18.36 5.48
N VAL A 277 -17.11 -18.53 6.79
CA VAL A 277 -15.92 -18.05 7.50
C VAL A 277 -14.67 -18.71 6.94
N ASN A 278 -14.67 -20.03 6.75
CA ASN A 278 -13.52 -20.76 6.23
C ASN A 278 -13.20 -20.40 4.77
N THR A 279 -14.20 -20.02 3.98
CA THR A 279 -13.97 -19.53 2.62
C THR A 279 -13.40 -18.11 2.59
N LEU A 280 -13.80 -17.23 3.53
CA LEU A 280 -13.37 -15.84 3.58
C LEU A 280 -12.04 -15.64 4.31
N ARG A 281 -11.80 -16.35 5.41
CA ARG A 281 -10.64 -16.16 6.28
C ARG A 281 -9.37 -16.56 5.55
N HIS A 282 -8.34 -15.72 5.62
CA HIS A 282 -7.09 -15.93 4.88
C HIS A 282 -6.24 -17.05 5.48
N VAL A 283 -6.63 -18.30 5.30
CA VAL A 283 -5.89 -19.49 5.70
C VAL A 283 -5.65 -20.32 4.45
N GLN A 284 -4.52 -20.07 3.77
CA GLN A 284 -4.22 -20.67 2.46
C GLN A 284 -4.24 -22.19 2.43
N SER A 285 -3.92 -22.83 3.57
CA SER A 285 -3.94 -24.29 3.71
C SER A 285 -5.33 -24.87 3.95
N HIS A 286 -6.34 -24.04 4.23
CA HIS A 286 -7.69 -24.50 4.49
C HIS A 286 -8.39 -24.87 3.17
N PRO A 287 -9.01 -26.06 3.05
CA PRO A 287 -9.58 -26.53 1.79
C PRO A 287 -10.72 -25.65 1.25
N ASP A 288 -11.42 -24.93 2.12
CA ASP A 288 -12.51 -24.04 1.72
C ASP A 288 -12.05 -22.64 1.32
N TYR A 289 -10.81 -22.24 1.64
CA TYR A 289 -10.33 -20.89 1.40
C TYR A 289 -10.40 -20.55 -0.09
N ASN A 290 -11.00 -19.42 -0.43
CA ASN A 290 -11.09 -18.96 -1.80
C ASN A 290 -10.62 -17.51 -1.92
N LEU A 291 -9.43 -17.33 -2.51
CA LEU A 291 -8.82 -16.02 -2.72
C LEU A 291 -9.73 -15.09 -3.57
N ASN A 292 -10.41 -15.63 -4.59
CA ASN A 292 -11.31 -14.87 -5.46
C ASN A 292 -12.50 -14.31 -4.66
N PHE A 293 -13.08 -15.15 -3.80
CA PHE A 293 -14.17 -14.75 -2.90
C PHE A 293 -13.73 -13.66 -1.93
N ARG A 294 -12.55 -13.84 -1.29
CA ARG A 294 -11.99 -12.85 -0.36
C ARG A 294 -11.73 -11.51 -1.05
N GLN A 295 -11.14 -11.51 -2.24
CA GLN A 295 -10.89 -10.29 -3.01
C GLN A 295 -12.18 -9.57 -3.41
N LEU A 296 -13.21 -10.30 -3.83
CA LEU A 296 -14.50 -9.70 -4.18
C LEU A 296 -15.16 -9.02 -2.96
N ILE A 297 -15.14 -9.67 -1.79
CA ILE A 297 -15.64 -9.05 -0.56
C ILE A 297 -14.78 -7.86 -0.14
N HIS A 298 -13.46 -7.93 -0.34
CA HIS A 298 -12.55 -6.83 -0.01
C HIS A 298 -12.93 -5.54 -0.75
N VAL A 299 -13.32 -5.61 -2.02
CA VAL A 299 -13.78 -4.44 -2.80
C VAL A 299 -15.30 -4.22 -2.69
N GLY A 300 -16.01 -5.09 -1.97
CA GLY A 300 -17.45 -5.07 -1.76
C GLY A 300 -17.95 -4.15 -0.64
N PHE A 301 -17.06 -3.43 0.05
CA PHE A 301 -17.42 -2.57 1.20
C PHE A 301 -18.49 -1.52 0.88
N LYS A 302 -18.57 -1.06 -0.38
CA LYS A 302 -19.62 -0.14 -0.85
C LYS A 302 -21.03 -0.72 -0.67
N VAL A 303 -21.20 -2.03 -0.90
CA VAL A 303 -22.49 -2.72 -0.72
C VAL A 303 -22.93 -2.66 0.74
N ALA A 304 -22.01 -2.87 1.67
CA ALA A 304 -22.32 -2.80 3.10
C ALA A 304 -22.61 -1.38 3.58
N ALA A 305 -21.87 -0.39 3.08
CA ALA A 305 -22.15 1.02 3.37
C ALA A 305 -23.56 1.43 2.93
N GLU A 306 -24.03 0.93 1.78
CA GLU A 306 -25.38 1.18 1.27
C GLU A 306 -26.49 0.51 2.12
N MET A 307 -26.15 -0.46 2.99
CA MET A 307 -27.11 -1.07 3.94
C MET A 307 -27.37 -0.19 5.18
N GLN A 308 -26.59 0.90 5.37
CA GLN A 308 -26.80 1.90 6.42
C GLN A 308 -26.95 1.29 7.83
N GLU A 309 -28.05 1.61 8.52
CA GLU A 309 -28.31 1.20 9.91
C GLU A 309 -28.29 -0.32 10.09
N ARG A 310 -28.78 -1.09 9.09
CA ARG A 310 -28.75 -2.57 9.17
C ARG A 310 -27.32 -3.09 9.35
N TYR A 311 -26.36 -2.50 8.65
CA TYR A 311 -24.97 -2.89 8.79
C TYR A 311 -24.37 -2.36 10.10
N THR A 312 -24.53 -1.07 10.39
CA THR A 312 -23.90 -0.46 11.57
C THR A 312 -24.46 -0.98 12.90
N ASP A 313 -25.74 -1.36 12.95
CA ASP A 313 -26.35 -1.93 14.15
C ASP A 313 -25.94 -3.39 14.33
N ALA A 314 -25.73 -4.14 13.24
CA ALA A 314 -25.13 -5.47 13.31
C ALA A 314 -23.69 -5.43 13.83
N LEU A 315 -22.90 -4.41 13.45
CA LEU A 315 -21.56 -4.21 14.02
C LEU A 315 -21.62 -3.99 15.54
N LYS A 316 -22.53 -3.13 16.03
CA LYS A 316 -22.70 -2.89 17.47
C LYS A 316 -23.17 -4.13 18.21
N ALA A 317 -24.13 -4.86 17.65
CA ALA A 317 -24.69 -6.06 18.28
C ALA A 317 -23.67 -7.21 18.40
N ASN A 318 -22.70 -7.27 17.47
CA ASN A 318 -21.70 -8.33 17.38
C ASN A 318 -20.27 -7.85 17.71
N GLU A 319 -20.16 -6.71 18.41
CA GLU A 319 -18.88 -6.03 18.69
C GLU A 319 -17.84 -6.97 19.27
N ALA A 320 -18.20 -7.81 20.25
CA ALA A 320 -17.24 -8.68 20.92
C ALA A 320 -16.56 -9.69 19.97
N VAL A 321 -17.32 -10.30 19.05
CA VAL A 321 -16.80 -11.28 18.09
C VAL A 321 -15.98 -10.57 17.01
N ILE A 322 -16.46 -9.42 16.52
CA ILE A 322 -15.75 -8.60 15.54
C ILE A 322 -14.42 -8.09 16.12
N ALA A 323 -14.44 -7.51 17.31
CA ALA A 323 -13.26 -6.97 17.98
C ALA A 323 -12.20 -8.05 18.21
N LYS A 324 -12.61 -9.27 18.56
CA LYS A 324 -11.70 -10.43 18.64
C LYS A 324 -11.00 -10.68 17.29
N ASN A 325 -11.77 -10.78 16.20
CA ASN A 325 -11.23 -11.05 14.87
C ASN A 325 -10.29 -9.93 14.38
N VAL A 326 -10.72 -8.67 14.50
CA VAL A 326 -9.90 -7.51 14.13
C VAL A 326 -8.61 -7.45 14.95
N THR A 327 -8.69 -7.66 16.27
CA THR A 327 -7.52 -7.65 17.16
C THR A 327 -6.55 -8.78 16.81
N GLU A 328 -7.06 -10.00 16.62
CA GLU A 328 -6.25 -11.15 16.23
C GLU A 328 -5.54 -10.88 14.89
N ASN A 329 -6.27 -10.37 13.91
CA ASN A 329 -5.69 -10.09 12.60
C ASN A 329 -4.60 -9.01 12.66
N LEU A 330 -4.90 -7.83 13.24
CA LEU A 330 -3.92 -6.74 13.28
C LEU A 330 -2.73 -7.08 14.19
N TYR A 331 -2.99 -7.60 15.39
CA TYR A 331 -1.91 -7.82 16.35
C TYR A 331 -1.14 -9.12 16.07
N GLN A 332 -1.84 -10.27 16.06
CA GLN A 332 -1.18 -11.57 15.99
C GLN A 332 -0.70 -11.91 14.58
N ARG A 333 -1.43 -11.48 13.54
CA ARG A 333 -1.14 -11.88 12.16
C ARG A 333 -0.32 -10.86 11.37
N HIS A 334 -0.25 -9.61 11.83
CA HIS A 334 0.49 -8.54 11.14
C HIS A 334 1.58 -7.92 12.01
N ILE A 335 1.24 -7.32 13.15
CA ILE A 335 2.21 -6.59 13.98
C ILE A 335 3.29 -7.53 14.53
N LEU A 336 2.91 -8.62 15.21
CA LEU A 336 3.90 -9.52 15.80
C LEU A 336 4.82 -10.18 14.75
N PRO A 337 4.31 -10.70 13.61
CA PRO A 337 5.17 -11.32 12.60
C PRO A 337 6.17 -10.37 11.95
N ILE A 338 5.85 -9.07 11.86
CA ILE A 338 6.73 -8.06 11.27
C ILE A 338 7.71 -7.49 12.30
N PHE A 339 7.25 -7.19 13.52
CA PHE A 339 7.97 -6.31 14.46
C PHE A 339 8.45 -6.97 15.76
N SER A 340 8.09 -8.22 16.06
CA SER A 340 8.40 -8.88 17.35
C SER A 340 9.46 -9.96 17.28
#